data_AF-A0A094L7N9-F1
#
_entry.id   AF-A0A094L7N9-F1
#
_cell.length_a   1.000
_cell.length_b   1.000
_cell.length_c   1.000
_cell.angle_alpha   90.00
_cell.angle_beta   90.00
_cell.angle_gamma   90.00
#
_symmetry.space_group_name_H-M   'P 1'
#
loop_
_entity.id
_entity.type
_entity.pdbx_description
1 polymer ?
#
loop_
_entity_poly.entity_id
_entity_poly.type
_entity_poly.pdbx_seq_one_letter_code
_entity_poly.pdbx_strand_id
1 'polypeptide(L)'
;VTTLNFRKAKFQLFKESVSKTPWETAPREKGAEQSWQSFKDVFQKAQELSVPRCRKAGREGKRPAWLSQDMLLKLKSKRDLHRQWKQGRVTWDKYRDTARLCRDGVRKAKAQLEMNLARNAKNNKKGFYRYINQKRKVKERAPALMNENGELVSTDEEKAEVLNNIFASVFTGNCSPPPSQVKGHHYGDKGCKTPPIVREDQV
;
A
#
# COMPACT_ATOMS: atom_id res chain seq x y z
N VAL A 1 -9.29 1.22 11.30
CA VAL A 1 -10.43 1.07 10.35
C VAL A 1 -10.96 -0.36 10.40
N THR A 2 -12.16 -0.55 10.93
CA THR A 2 -12.93 -1.80 10.88
C THR A 2 -13.70 -1.85 9.56
N THR A 3 -13.84 -3.02 8.96
CA THR A 3 -14.59 -3.22 7.72
C THR A 3 -15.51 -4.43 7.83
N LEU A 4 -16.62 -4.41 7.09
CA LEU A 4 -17.56 -5.53 7.04
C LEU A 4 -16.96 -6.72 6.29
N ASN A 5 -17.10 -7.92 6.85
CA ASN A 5 -16.57 -9.15 6.26
C ASN A 5 -17.66 -9.94 5.53
N PHE A 6 -17.92 -9.57 4.27
CA PHE A 6 -18.94 -10.22 3.45
C PHE A 6 -18.67 -11.70 3.15
N ARG A 7 -17.41 -12.17 3.23
CA ARG A 7 -17.08 -13.59 3.07
C ARG A 7 -17.62 -14.47 4.19
N LYS A 8 -17.86 -13.90 5.37
CA LYS A 8 -18.41 -14.58 6.55
C LYS A 8 -19.85 -14.13 6.85
N ALA A 9 -20.50 -13.47 5.91
CA ALA A 9 -21.87 -13.00 6.09
C ALA A 9 -22.86 -14.17 6.16
N LYS A 10 -23.80 -14.10 7.09
CA LYS A 10 -24.93 -15.04 7.19
C LYS A 10 -26.10 -14.51 6.37
N PHE A 11 -26.09 -14.77 5.07
CA PHE A 11 -27.10 -14.21 4.14
C PHE A 11 -28.53 -14.67 4.44
N GLN A 12 -28.73 -15.88 4.98
CA GLN A 12 -30.06 -16.34 5.40
C GLN A 12 -30.61 -15.48 6.55
N LEU A 13 -29.79 -15.24 7.58
CA LEU A 13 -30.14 -14.34 8.69
C LEU A 13 -30.45 -12.91 8.22
N PHE A 14 -29.70 -12.42 7.22
CA PHE A 14 -29.95 -11.12 6.63
C PHE A 14 -31.32 -11.09 5.94
N LYS A 15 -31.60 -12.09 5.11
CA LYS A 15 -32.87 -12.21 4.37
C LYS A 15 -34.05 -12.31 5.32
N GLU A 16 -33.95 -13.13 6.36
CA GLU A 16 -34.98 -13.29 7.40
C GLU A 16 -35.22 -11.99 8.18
N SER A 17 -34.17 -11.24 8.48
CA SER A 17 -34.27 -9.97 9.21
C SER A 17 -35.00 -8.90 8.38
N VAL A 18 -34.70 -8.85 7.08
CA VAL A 18 -35.35 -7.93 6.13
C VAL A 18 -36.79 -8.35 5.84
N SER A 19 -37.07 -9.65 5.69
CA SER A 19 -38.42 -10.14 5.37
C SER A 19 -39.42 -10.01 6.52
N LYS A 20 -38.95 -9.98 7.78
CA LYS A 20 -39.81 -9.74 8.95
C LYS A 20 -40.27 -8.30 9.10
N THR A 21 -39.73 -7.38 8.32
CA THR A 21 -40.10 -5.96 8.41
C THR A 21 -41.38 -5.72 7.60
N PRO A 22 -42.43 -5.11 8.19
CA PRO A 22 -43.68 -4.81 7.49
C PRO A 22 -43.51 -3.59 6.57
N TRP A 23 -42.93 -3.84 5.39
CA TRP A 23 -42.61 -2.81 4.40
C TRP A 23 -43.82 -2.06 3.84
N GLU A 24 -45.02 -2.65 3.90
CA GLU A 24 -46.25 -2.02 3.40
C GLU A 24 -46.85 -1.00 4.38
N THR A 25 -46.58 -1.16 5.67
CA THR A 25 -47.15 -0.32 6.74
C THR A 25 -46.15 0.72 7.21
N ALA A 26 -44.86 0.38 7.27
CA ALA A 26 -43.81 1.25 7.78
C ALA A 26 -43.62 2.61 7.05
N PRO A 27 -43.82 2.73 5.72
CA PRO A 27 -43.68 4.00 5.00
C PRO A 27 -45.01 4.74 4.78
N ARG A 28 -46.17 4.13 5.04
CA ARG A 28 -47.50 4.73 4.73
C ARG A 28 -47.79 6.01 5.51
N GLU A 29 -47.18 6.18 6.67
CA GLU A 29 -47.44 7.31 7.58
C GLU A 29 -46.35 8.39 7.53
N LYS A 30 -45.36 8.26 6.62
CA LYS A 30 -44.13 9.07 6.65
C LYS A 30 -43.84 9.72 5.30
N GLY A 31 -43.28 10.93 5.34
CA GLY A 31 -42.77 11.61 4.15
C GLY A 31 -41.63 10.81 3.48
N ALA A 32 -41.37 11.07 2.19
CA ALA A 32 -40.40 10.31 1.39
C ALA A 32 -39.03 10.16 2.06
N GLU A 33 -38.51 11.23 2.66
CA GLU A 33 -37.21 11.23 3.35
C GLU A 33 -37.22 10.36 4.62
N GLN A 34 -38.31 10.42 5.39
CA GLN A 34 -38.48 9.64 6.62
C GLN A 34 -38.67 8.14 6.32
N SER A 35 -39.35 7.83 5.21
CA SER A 35 -39.48 6.47 4.70
C SER A 35 -38.13 5.91 4.23
N TRP A 36 -37.32 6.72 3.54
CA TRP A 36 -35.96 6.35 3.15
C TRP A 36 -35.04 6.14 4.35
N GLN A 37 -35.12 7.00 5.36
CA GLN A 37 -34.35 6.83 6.60
C GLN A 37 -34.75 5.55 7.33
N SER A 38 -36.05 5.26 7.42
CA SER A 38 -36.55 4.03 8.04
C SER A 38 -36.03 2.77 7.32
N PHE A 39 -35.96 2.80 5.99
CA PHE A 39 -35.36 1.72 5.21
C PHE A 39 -33.87 1.55 5.50
N LYS A 40 -33.09 2.64 5.48
CA LYS A 40 -31.65 2.61 5.77
C LYS A 40 -31.37 2.02 7.14
N ASP A 41 -32.16 2.40 8.15
CA ASP A 41 -31.98 1.94 9.52
C ASP A 41 -32.23 0.44 9.65
N VAL A 42 -33.30 -0.07 9.04
CA VAL A 42 -33.60 -1.52 9.03
C VAL A 42 -32.51 -2.29 8.30
N PHE A 43 -32.07 -1.79 7.15
CA PHE A 43 -31.00 -2.42 6.35
C PHE A 43 -29.68 -2.46 7.12
N GLN A 44 -29.28 -1.35 7.76
CA GLN A 44 -28.07 -1.27 8.56
C GLN A 44 -28.14 -2.21 9.77
N LYS A 45 -29.28 -2.27 10.48
CA LYS A 45 -29.49 -3.24 11.57
C LYS A 45 -29.35 -4.68 11.09
N ALA A 46 -29.96 -5.04 9.97
CA ALA A 46 -29.82 -6.36 9.37
C ALA A 46 -28.37 -6.67 8.98
N GLN A 47 -27.66 -5.66 8.46
CA GLN A 47 -26.25 -5.77 8.07
C GLN A 47 -25.34 -5.97 9.29
N GLU A 48 -25.59 -5.27 10.39
CA GLU A 48 -24.82 -5.42 11.63
C GLU A 48 -25.01 -6.79 12.29
N LEU A 49 -26.23 -7.32 12.26
CA LEU A 49 -26.52 -8.65 12.80
C LEU A 49 -25.94 -9.78 11.94
N SER A 50 -25.89 -9.58 10.61
CA SER A 50 -25.59 -10.66 9.66
C SER A 50 -24.17 -10.65 9.13
N VAL A 51 -23.50 -9.49 9.15
CA VAL A 51 -22.16 -9.32 8.59
C VAL A 51 -21.17 -8.98 9.70
N PRO A 52 -20.32 -9.93 10.12
CA PRO A 52 -19.34 -9.67 11.17
C PRO A 52 -18.33 -8.60 10.71
N ARG A 53 -18.00 -7.68 11.62
CA ARG A 53 -16.97 -6.67 11.40
C ARG A 53 -15.59 -7.32 11.61
N CYS A 54 -14.69 -7.16 10.66
CA CYS A 54 -13.28 -7.53 10.82
C CYS A 54 -12.43 -6.27 11.00
N ARG A 55 -11.40 -6.38 11.84
CA ARG A 55 -10.28 -5.44 11.74
C ARG A 55 -9.66 -5.67 10.37
N LYS A 56 -9.46 -4.62 9.57
CA LYS A 56 -8.51 -4.72 8.45
C LYS A 56 -7.22 -5.23 9.09
N ALA A 57 -6.82 -6.46 8.78
CA ALA A 57 -5.49 -6.94 9.13
C ALA A 57 -4.55 -5.97 8.45
N GLY A 58 -4.01 -5.02 9.21
CA GLY A 58 -3.24 -3.90 8.68
C GLY A 58 -2.00 -4.51 8.07
N ARG A 59 -2.01 -4.72 6.74
CA ARG A 59 -1.04 -5.49 5.95
C ARG A 59 -0.05 -6.19 6.86
N GLU A 60 -0.52 -7.24 7.54
CA GLU A 60 0.25 -7.89 8.58
C GLU A 60 1.63 -8.13 8.01
N GLY A 61 2.63 -7.50 8.65
CA GLY A 61 3.91 -7.22 8.02
C GLY A 61 4.45 -8.52 7.44
N LYS A 62 4.31 -8.68 6.12
CA LYS A 62 4.64 -9.95 5.48
C LYS A 62 6.06 -10.27 5.86
N ARG A 63 6.24 -11.46 6.44
CA ARG A 63 7.55 -11.98 6.85
C ARG A 63 8.55 -11.69 5.72
N PRO A 64 9.64 -10.95 5.98
CA PRO A 64 10.60 -10.64 4.94
C PRO A 64 11.12 -11.93 4.30
N ALA A 65 11.29 -11.94 2.97
CA ALA A 65 11.68 -13.14 2.24
C ALA A 65 13.05 -13.72 2.67
N TRP A 66 13.92 -12.90 3.27
CA TRP A 66 15.22 -13.34 3.80
C TRP A 66 15.13 -13.95 5.20
N LEU A 67 13.99 -13.82 5.91
CA LEU A 67 13.87 -14.20 7.32
C LEU A 67 13.51 -15.68 7.45
N SER A 68 14.50 -16.56 7.55
CA SER A 68 14.29 -18.00 7.85
C SER A 68 13.84 -18.24 9.29
N GLN A 69 13.35 -19.45 9.59
CA GLN A 69 12.90 -19.82 10.95
C GLN A 69 14.05 -19.84 11.94
N ASP A 70 15.19 -20.38 11.53
CA ASP A 70 16.44 -20.35 12.30
C ASP A 70 16.87 -18.90 12.62
N MET A 71 16.84 -18.00 11.64
CA MET A 71 17.20 -16.59 11.89
C MET A 71 16.22 -15.90 12.84
N LEU A 72 14.94 -16.27 12.81
CA LEU A 72 13.95 -15.77 13.76
C LEU A 72 14.28 -16.22 15.19
N LEU A 73 14.69 -17.47 15.38
CA LEU A 73 15.12 -18.00 16.68
C LEU A 73 16.34 -17.24 17.20
N LYS A 74 17.37 -17.06 16.36
CA LYS A 74 18.57 -16.29 16.71
C LYS A 74 18.23 -14.85 17.14
N LEU A 75 17.30 -14.19 16.44
CA LEU A 75 16.83 -12.85 16.82
C LEU A 75 16.09 -12.83 18.16
N LYS A 76 15.28 -13.86 18.46
CA LYS A 76 14.63 -14.02 19.77
C LYS A 76 15.67 -14.23 20.88
N SER A 77 16.60 -15.16 20.69
CA SER A 77 17.68 -15.43 21.65
C SER A 77 18.49 -14.17 21.94
N LYS A 78 18.87 -13.39 20.92
CA LYS A 78 19.54 -12.09 21.11
C LYS A 78 18.72 -11.12 21.95
N ARG A 79 17.41 -11.04 21.72
CA ARG A 79 16.49 -10.17 22.48
C ARG A 79 16.38 -10.60 23.94
N ASP A 80 16.28 -11.89 24.18
CA ASP A 80 16.22 -12.43 25.54
C ASP A 80 17.54 -12.21 26.28
N LEU A 81 18.66 -12.38 25.59
CA LEU A 81 20.00 -12.13 26.12
C LEU A 81 20.22 -10.64 26.44
N HIS A 82 19.68 -9.72 25.62
CA HIS A 82 19.66 -8.29 25.92
C HIS A 82 18.89 -8.00 27.21
N ARG A 83 17.72 -8.64 27.41
CA ARG A 83 16.94 -8.50 28.64
C ARG A 83 17.71 -9.02 29.86
N GLN A 84 18.38 -10.16 29.73
CA GLN A 84 19.18 -10.74 30.80
C GLN A 84 20.41 -9.88 31.13
N TRP A 85 21.09 -9.33 30.13
CA TRP A 85 22.20 -8.40 30.32
C TRP A 85 21.74 -7.13 31.05
N LYS A 86 20.60 -6.55 30.66
CA LYS A 86 20.00 -5.40 31.36
C LYS A 86 19.67 -5.69 32.82
N GLN A 87 19.46 -6.95 33.19
CA GLN A 87 19.19 -7.42 34.55
C GLN A 87 20.46 -7.88 35.28
N GLY A 88 21.65 -7.74 34.69
CA GLY A 88 22.92 -8.17 35.29
C GLY A 88 23.15 -9.69 35.33
N ARG A 89 22.27 -10.49 34.72
CA ARG A 89 22.34 -11.97 34.74
C ARG A 89 23.33 -12.55 33.72
N VAL A 90 23.72 -11.75 32.72
CA VAL A 90 24.60 -12.16 31.62
C VAL A 90 25.66 -11.09 31.41
N THR A 91 26.90 -11.52 31.15
CA THR A 91 28.01 -10.64 30.84
C THR A 91 27.80 -9.91 29.52
N TRP A 92 28.31 -8.67 29.44
CA TRP A 92 28.24 -7.86 28.22
C TRP A 92 28.82 -8.59 27.00
N ASP A 93 29.94 -9.31 27.17
CA ASP A 93 30.62 -10.02 26.08
C ASP A 93 29.72 -11.07 25.41
N LYS A 94 29.01 -11.88 26.21
CA LYS A 94 28.08 -12.90 25.70
C LYS A 94 26.97 -12.27 24.85
N TYR A 95 26.40 -11.15 25.30
CA TYR A 95 25.41 -10.42 24.53
C TYR A 95 26.00 -9.83 23.25
N ARG A 96 27.17 -9.17 23.35
CA ARG A 96 27.86 -8.55 22.22
C ARG A 96 28.14 -9.55 21.11
N ASP A 97 28.66 -10.73 21.45
CA ASP A 97 29.03 -11.75 20.47
C ASP A 97 27.80 -12.36 19.81
N THR A 98 26.74 -12.64 20.59
CA THR A 98 25.45 -13.08 20.04
C THR A 98 24.83 -12.02 19.12
N ALA A 99 24.93 -10.74 19.48
CA ALA A 99 24.44 -9.64 18.68
C ALA A 99 25.22 -9.48 17.36
N ARG A 100 26.54 -9.69 17.38
CA ARG A 100 27.40 -9.72 16.17
C ARG A 100 27.00 -10.87 15.25
N LEU A 101 26.92 -12.09 15.77
CA LEU A 101 26.51 -13.28 15.00
C LEU A 101 25.13 -13.10 14.36
N CYS A 102 24.17 -12.54 15.10
CA CYS A 102 22.84 -12.24 14.55
C CYS A 102 22.91 -11.21 13.41
N ARG A 103 23.72 -10.15 13.57
CA ARG A 103 23.90 -9.11 12.56
C ARG A 103 24.49 -9.70 11.28
N ASP A 104 25.50 -10.55 11.41
CA ASP A 104 26.16 -11.19 10.27
C ASP A 104 25.26 -12.22 9.61
N GLY A 105 24.50 -13.00 10.38
CA GLY A 105 23.47 -13.89 9.85
C GLY A 105 22.42 -13.13 9.04
N VAL A 106 21.97 -11.95 9.51
CA VAL A 106 21.01 -11.12 8.76
C VAL A 106 21.62 -10.61 7.45
N ARG A 107 22.88 -10.18 7.48
CA ARG A 107 23.60 -9.75 6.26
C ARG A 107 23.70 -10.89 5.25
N LYS A 108 24.15 -12.07 5.68
CA LYS A 108 24.27 -13.28 4.84
C LYS A 108 22.92 -13.69 4.26
N ALA A 109 21.86 -13.72 5.07
CA ALA A 109 20.52 -14.09 4.61
C ALA A 109 19.96 -13.12 3.55
N LYS A 110 20.20 -11.82 3.72
CA LYS A 110 19.82 -10.81 2.71
C LYS A 110 20.62 -10.97 1.43
N ALA A 111 21.94 -11.13 1.53
CA ALA A 111 22.81 -11.34 0.37
C ALA A 111 22.41 -12.62 -0.39
N GLN A 112 22.10 -13.70 0.31
CA GLN A 112 21.65 -14.95 -0.31
C GLN A 112 20.33 -14.77 -1.05
N LEU A 113 19.37 -14.05 -0.47
CA LEU A 113 18.11 -13.72 -1.15
C LEU A 113 18.38 -12.93 -2.45
N GLU A 114 19.24 -11.92 -2.38
CA GLU A 114 19.58 -11.08 -3.53
C GLU A 114 20.30 -11.87 -4.63
N MET A 115 21.22 -12.75 -4.25
CA MET A 115 21.88 -13.69 -5.17
C MET A 115 20.88 -14.65 -5.84
N ASN A 116 19.94 -15.21 -5.07
CA ASN A 116 18.92 -16.09 -5.61
C ASN A 116 17.97 -15.35 -6.58
N LEU A 117 17.65 -14.08 -6.29
CA LEU A 117 16.85 -13.23 -7.18
C LEU A 117 17.60 -12.88 -8.47
N ALA A 118 18.88 -12.54 -8.37
CA ALA A 118 19.72 -12.22 -9.52
C ALA A 118 19.89 -13.45 -10.43
N ARG A 119 20.19 -14.62 -9.86
CA ARG A 119 20.33 -15.88 -10.62
C ARG A 119 19.05 -16.25 -11.37
N ASN A 120 17.89 -16.03 -10.75
CA ASN A 120 16.59 -16.34 -11.33
C ASN A 120 15.95 -15.17 -12.08
N ALA A 121 16.68 -14.09 -12.36
CA ALA A 121 16.12 -12.89 -12.98
C ALA A 121 15.54 -13.17 -14.39
N LYS A 122 16.16 -14.09 -15.15
CA LYS A 122 15.67 -14.48 -16.49
C LYS A 122 14.31 -15.18 -16.41
N ASN A 123 14.16 -16.13 -15.48
CA ASN A 123 12.95 -16.96 -15.32
C ASN A 123 11.85 -16.24 -14.51
N ASN A 124 12.21 -15.34 -13.60
CA ASN A 124 11.29 -14.64 -12.71
C ASN A 124 11.56 -13.12 -12.69
N LYS A 125 11.44 -12.48 -13.86
CA LYS A 125 11.59 -11.03 -14.03
C LYS A 125 10.71 -10.25 -13.05
N LYS A 126 9.45 -10.68 -12.88
CA LYS A 126 8.47 -10.03 -11.98
C LYS A 126 8.93 -10.04 -10.52
N GLY A 127 9.47 -11.16 -10.03
CA GLY A 127 9.98 -11.28 -8.67
C GLY A 127 11.18 -10.37 -8.41
N PHE A 128 12.11 -10.31 -9.37
CA PHE A 128 13.29 -9.45 -9.32
C PHE A 128 12.91 -7.96 -9.27
N TYR A 129 12.15 -7.47 -10.26
CA TYR A 129 11.73 -6.07 -10.30
C TYR A 129 10.83 -5.68 -9.12
N ARG A 130 10.00 -6.60 -8.61
CA ARG A 130 9.23 -6.36 -7.38
C ARG A 130 10.14 -6.11 -6.18
N TYR A 131 11.23 -6.88 -6.03
CA TYR A 131 12.20 -6.67 -4.94
C TYR A 131 12.94 -5.34 -5.09
N ILE A 132 13.43 -5.04 -6.30
CA ILE A 132 14.10 -3.77 -6.60
C ILE A 132 13.18 -2.58 -6.34
N ASN A 133 11.93 -2.64 -6.83
CA ASN A 133 10.96 -1.57 -6.60
C ASN A 133 10.61 -1.44 -5.11
N GLN A 134 10.56 -2.54 -4.35
CA GLN A 134 10.39 -2.48 -2.90
C GLN A 134 11.56 -1.80 -2.19
N LYS A 135 12.80 -1.99 -2.67
CA LYS A 135 14.01 -1.34 -2.13
C LYS A 135 14.15 0.12 -2.56
N ARG A 136 13.75 0.43 -3.79
CA ARG A 136 13.75 1.78 -4.37
C ARG A 136 12.59 2.63 -3.88
N LYS A 137 11.59 2.05 -3.19
CA LYS A 137 10.62 2.81 -2.41
C LYS A 137 11.35 3.54 -1.28
N VAL A 138 11.96 4.68 -1.62
CA VAL A 138 11.93 5.83 -0.73
C VAL A 138 10.45 6.05 -0.44
N LYS A 139 10.10 6.10 0.83
CA LYS A 139 8.78 6.56 1.23
C LYS A 139 8.74 8.04 0.88
N GLU A 140 8.51 8.36 -0.39
CA GLU A 140 8.12 9.71 -0.80
C GLU A 140 6.80 9.98 -0.09
N ARG A 141 6.91 10.52 1.12
CA ARG A 141 6.04 11.62 1.45
C ARG A 141 6.54 12.75 0.58
N ALA A 142 5.63 13.43 -0.13
CA ALA A 142 5.95 14.77 -0.60
C ALA A 142 6.68 15.49 0.56
N PRO A 143 7.85 16.08 0.31
CA PRO A 143 8.57 16.85 1.31
C PRO A 143 7.59 17.75 2.05
N ALA A 144 7.83 18.01 3.34
CA ALA A 144 7.00 18.96 4.05
C ALA A 144 7.11 20.30 3.29
N LEU A 145 5.99 20.73 2.71
CA LEU A 145 5.88 22.00 2.03
C LEU A 145 5.70 23.07 3.10
N MET A 146 6.19 24.28 2.85
CA MET A 146 5.86 25.44 3.67
C MET A 146 4.76 26.23 2.96
N ASN A 147 3.76 26.67 3.70
CA ASN A 147 2.78 27.62 3.18
C ASN A 147 3.39 29.03 3.07
N GLU A 148 2.63 29.97 2.51
CA GLU A 148 3.04 31.37 2.35
C GLU A 148 3.35 32.06 3.70
N ASN A 149 2.81 31.53 4.80
CA ASN A 149 3.03 32.01 6.16
C ASN A 149 4.30 31.42 6.82
N GLY A 150 5.05 30.56 6.11
CA GLY A 150 6.27 29.92 6.62
C GLY A 150 6.03 28.71 7.54
N GLU A 151 4.80 28.22 7.64
CA GLU A 151 4.43 27.08 8.47
C GLU A 151 4.51 25.76 7.69
N LEU A 152 4.92 24.69 8.37
CA LEU A 152 5.04 23.35 7.78
C LEU A 152 3.67 22.70 7.57
N VAL A 153 3.39 22.34 6.33
CA VAL A 153 2.15 21.73 5.92
C VAL A 153 2.14 20.23 6.21
N SER A 154 1.09 19.77 6.92
CA SER A 154 1.04 18.42 7.49
C SER A 154 0.07 17.48 6.77
N THR A 155 -1.03 18.02 6.24
CA THR A 155 -2.08 17.27 5.52
C THR A 155 -1.81 17.22 4.03
N ASP A 156 -2.43 16.27 3.32
CA ASP A 156 -2.23 16.14 1.87
C ASP A 156 -3.07 17.20 1.11
N GLU A 157 -4.20 17.62 1.68
CA GLU A 157 -5.08 18.67 1.17
C GLU A 157 -4.39 20.05 1.16
N GLU A 158 -3.82 20.47 2.29
CA GLU A 158 -3.09 21.75 2.38
C GLU A 158 -1.88 21.76 1.43
N LYS A 159 -1.22 20.61 1.21
CA LYS A 159 -0.11 20.51 0.24
C LYS A 159 -0.59 20.73 -1.19
N ALA A 160 -1.77 20.22 -1.53
CA ALA A 160 -2.36 20.40 -2.84
C ALA A 160 -2.71 21.88 -3.07
N GLU A 161 -3.22 22.58 -2.06
CA GLU A 161 -3.52 24.01 -2.14
C GLU A 161 -2.24 24.85 -2.32
N VAL A 162 -1.20 24.61 -1.52
CA VAL A 162 0.09 25.32 -1.68
C VAL A 162 0.66 25.13 -3.08
N LEU A 163 0.63 23.91 -3.62
CA LEU A 163 1.08 23.66 -4.99
C LEU A 163 0.18 24.37 -6.02
N ASN A 164 -1.13 24.34 -5.84
CA ASN A 164 -2.08 24.99 -6.72
C ASN A 164 -1.88 26.51 -6.76
N ASN A 165 -1.61 27.15 -5.61
CA ASN A 165 -1.29 28.57 -5.54
C ASN A 165 -0.01 28.91 -6.31
N ILE A 166 1.05 28.09 -6.17
CA ILE A 166 2.30 28.26 -6.93
C ILE A 166 2.02 28.16 -8.43
N PHE A 167 1.28 27.14 -8.88
CA PHE A 167 0.94 27.01 -10.29
C PHE A 167 0.08 28.18 -10.79
N ALA A 168 -0.95 28.57 -10.05
CA ALA A 168 -1.79 29.71 -10.41
C ALA A 168 -0.98 31.00 -10.56
N SER A 169 -0.02 31.24 -9.65
CA SER A 169 0.89 32.40 -9.68
C SER A 169 1.82 32.41 -10.90
N VAL A 170 2.37 31.26 -11.28
CA VAL A 170 3.23 31.13 -12.48
C VAL A 170 2.42 31.32 -13.78
N PHE A 171 1.13 30.97 -13.77
CA PHE A 171 0.25 31.06 -14.94
C PHE A 171 -0.67 32.30 -14.95
N THR A 172 -0.48 33.28 -14.06
CA THR A 172 -1.27 34.54 -14.04
C THR A 172 -0.64 35.70 -14.80
N GLY A 173 0.53 35.51 -15.43
CA GLY A 173 1.01 36.43 -16.44
C GLY A 173 0.14 36.30 -17.70
N ASN A 174 -0.44 37.40 -18.18
CA ASN A 174 -1.27 37.47 -19.38
C ASN A 174 -0.64 36.71 -20.57
N CYS A 175 -0.93 35.42 -20.69
CA CYS A 175 -0.75 34.68 -21.92
C CYS A 175 -1.86 35.14 -22.86
N SER A 176 -1.66 36.27 -23.54
CA SER A 176 -2.29 36.44 -24.84
C SER A 176 -2.03 35.16 -25.63
N PRO A 177 -3.05 34.51 -26.22
CA PRO A 177 -2.81 33.37 -27.07
C PRO A 177 -1.77 33.78 -28.10
N PRO A 178 -0.68 33.01 -28.33
CA PRO A 178 0.14 33.28 -29.50
C PRO A 178 -0.79 33.20 -30.71
N PRO A 179 -0.68 34.11 -31.70
CA PRO A 179 -1.52 34.05 -32.87
C PRO A 179 -1.42 32.65 -33.46
N SER A 180 -2.58 32.02 -33.66
CA SER A 180 -2.74 30.69 -34.21
C SER A 180 -2.22 30.64 -35.64
N GLN A 181 -0.89 30.57 -35.81
CA GLN A 181 -0.31 30.13 -37.05
C GLN A 181 -0.16 28.62 -37.00
N VAL A 182 -1.14 27.97 -37.60
CA VAL A 182 -1.04 26.61 -38.12
C VAL A 182 0.14 26.56 -39.08
N LYS A 183 1.30 26.10 -38.59
CA LYS A 183 2.29 25.43 -39.42
C LYS A 183 2.51 24.05 -38.82
N GLY A 184 1.94 23.05 -39.50
CA GLY A 184 2.09 21.65 -39.14
C GLY A 184 3.57 21.29 -39.08
N HIS A 185 4.04 20.95 -37.88
CA HIS A 185 5.28 20.22 -37.73
C HIS A 185 5.00 18.75 -38.08
N HIS A 186 5.57 18.30 -39.20
CA HIS A 186 5.68 16.88 -39.53
C HIS A 186 6.21 16.11 -38.32
N TYR A 187 5.39 15.19 -37.80
CA TYR A 187 5.89 14.14 -36.93
C TYR A 187 6.86 13.30 -37.76
N GLY A 188 8.15 13.41 -37.43
CA GLY A 188 9.17 12.51 -37.94
C GLY A 188 8.82 11.09 -37.53
N ASP A 189 8.43 10.30 -38.52
CA ASP A 189 8.40 8.86 -38.54
C ASP A 189 9.77 8.32 -38.09
N LYS A 190 9.92 8.07 -36.80
CA LYS A 190 11.00 7.23 -36.27
C LYS A 190 10.48 5.80 -36.35
N GLY A 191 10.70 5.21 -37.52
CA GLY A 191 10.28 3.88 -37.88
C GLY A 191 10.51 2.85 -36.77
N CYS A 192 9.46 2.06 -36.53
CA CYS A 192 9.55 0.77 -35.87
C CYS A 192 10.65 -0.05 -36.54
N LYS A 193 11.81 -0.17 -35.90
CA LYS A 193 12.79 -1.18 -36.27
C LYS A 193 12.22 -2.54 -35.91
N THR A 194 11.73 -3.25 -36.90
CA THR A 194 11.45 -4.69 -36.85
C THR A 194 12.76 -5.41 -36.48
N PRO A 195 12.77 -6.31 -35.48
CA PRO A 195 13.94 -7.15 -35.24
C PRO A 195 14.15 -8.09 -36.43
N PRO A 196 15.41 -8.39 -36.83
CA PRO A 196 15.67 -9.24 -37.96
C PRO A 196 15.20 -10.67 -37.68
N ILE A 197 14.45 -11.22 -38.64
CA ILE A 197 14.02 -12.61 -38.69
C ILE A 197 15.27 -13.46 -38.90
N VAL A 198 15.64 -14.22 -37.88
CA VAL A 198 16.65 -15.28 -37.98
C VAL A 198 16.03 -16.38 -38.84
N ARG A 199 16.64 -16.66 -40.00
CA ARG A 199 16.34 -17.87 -40.78
C ARG A 199 17.13 -19.03 -40.16
N GLU A 200 16.45 -20.15 -39.97
CA GLU A 200 17.08 -21.43 -39.65
C GLU A 200 17.91 -21.89 -40.85
N ASP A 201 19.21 -22.04 -40.67
CA ASP A 201 20.04 -22.83 -41.57
C ASP A 201 20.03 -24.28 -41.07
N GLN A 202 19.42 -25.16 -41.86
CA GLN A 202 19.77 -26.58 -41.88
C GLN A 202 21.09 -26.72 -42.65
N VAL A 203 22.10 -27.33 -42.03
CA VAL A 203 22.66 -28.67 -42.34
C VAL A 203 23.41 -29.15 -41.10
#